data_AF-A0A968M0G7-F1
#
_entry.id   AF-A0A968M0G7-F1
#
_cell.length_a   1.000
_cell.length_b   1.000
_cell.length_c   1.000
_cell.angle_alpha   90.00
_cell.angle_beta   90.00
_cell.angle_gamma   90.00
#
_symmetry.space_group_name_H-M   'P 1'
#
loop_
_entity.id
_entity.type
_entity.pdbx_description
1 polymer ?
#
loop_
_entity_poly.entity_id
_entity_poly.type
_entity_poly.pdbx_seq_one_letter_code
_entity_poly.pdbx_strand_id
1 'polypeptide(L)'
;MENFQCIAIGIDRYHFLAPLRYAVADAQVFARFLVEEAKTSFRQSLLLTDTSPYLNKLSTYPNRENLLAWLEKGDTRSSSPLWFFFSGYGMNYRGEDFLLPIDGNPNDIENTGISLRSFLNRYNNKPPDKFVFF
;
A
#
# COMPACT_ATOMS: atom_id res chain seq x y z
N MET A 1 17.70 1.22 8.82
CA MET A 1 16.60 1.48 7.86
C MET A 1 16.20 0.15 7.29
N GLU A 2 14.89 -0.14 7.17
CA GLU A 2 14.43 -1.40 6.60
C GLU A 2 14.22 -1.27 5.10
N ASN A 3 14.70 -2.28 4.36
CA ASN A 3 14.59 -2.33 2.92
C ASN A 3 13.49 -3.33 2.55
N PHE A 4 12.26 -2.82 2.41
CA PHE A 4 11.16 -3.61 1.89
C PHE A 4 11.34 -3.81 0.37
N GLN A 5 11.21 -5.05 -0.07
CA GLN A 5 11.13 -5.45 -1.47
C GLN A 5 9.67 -5.58 -1.93
N CYS A 6 8.72 -5.65 -0.98
CA CYS A 6 7.30 -5.68 -1.26
C CYS A 6 6.54 -4.77 -0.28
N ILE A 7 5.61 -3.99 -0.80
CA ILE A 7 4.56 -3.31 -0.02
C ILE A 7 3.22 -3.82 -0.56
N ALA A 8 2.46 -4.53 0.27
CA ALA A 8 1.14 -5.05 -0.06
C ALA A 8 0.11 -4.42 0.87
N ILE A 9 -0.90 -3.78 0.28
CA ILE A 9 -1.96 -3.07 0.99
C ILE A 9 -3.29 -3.71 0.62
N GLY A 10 -4.08 -4.07 1.62
CA GLY A 10 -5.41 -4.65 1.44
C GLY A 10 -6.39 -4.06 2.44
N ILE A 11 -7.52 -3.54 1.95
CA ILE A 11 -8.48 -2.83 2.79
C ILE A 11 -9.89 -3.34 2.50
N ASP A 12 -10.50 -4.03 3.46
CA ASP A 12 -11.89 -4.47 3.34
C ASP A 12 -12.87 -3.51 4.03
N ARG A 13 -12.55 -3.00 5.23
CA ARG A 13 -13.53 -2.33 6.11
C ARG A 13 -13.35 -0.82 6.17
N TYR A 14 -13.67 -0.16 5.06
CA TYR A 14 -13.65 1.31 4.96
C TYR A 14 -14.62 1.98 5.94
N HIS A 15 -14.26 3.17 6.44
CA HIS A 15 -15.09 3.95 7.36
C HIS A 15 -16.28 4.61 6.65
N PHE A 16 -16.08 5.05 5.39
CA PHE A 16 -17.05 5.84 4.63
C PHE A 16 -17.60 5.14 3.39
N LEU A 17 -17.21 3.88 3.16
CA LEU A 17 -17.58 3.08 1.99
C LEU A 17 -18.05 1.70 2.41
N ALA A 18 -18.82 1.04 1.54
CA ALA A 18 -19.24 -0.33 1.76
C ALA A 18 -18.02 -1.26 1.88
N PRO A 19 -18.07 -2.29 2.73
CA PRO A 19 -16.93 -3.18 2.89
C PRO A 19 -16.69 -4.02 1.64
N LEU A 20 -15.41 -4.26 1.33
CA LEU A 20 -14.96 -5.26 0.37
C LEU A 20 -14.84 -6.63 1.05
N ARG A 21 -14.66 -7.69 0.25
CA ARG A 21 -14.68 -9.08 0.73
C ARG A 21 -13.32 -9.77 0.67
N TYR A 22 -12.40 -9.28 -0.13
CA TYR A 22 -11.21 -10.03 -0.52
C TYR A 22 -9.93 -9.19 -0.54
N ALA A 23 -9.99 -7.87 -0.36
CA ALA A 23 -8.83 -7.02 -0.53
C ALA A 23 -7.70 -7.35 0.47
N VAL A 24 -8.06 -7.67 1.72
CA VAL A 24 -7.09 -8.13 2.73
C VAL A 24 -6.53 -9.50 2.35
N ALA A 25 -7.38 -10.42 1.89
CA ALA A 25 -6.96 -11.76 1.48
C ALA A 25 -6.02 -11.71 0.28
N ASP A 26 -6.30 -10.85 -0.70
CA ASP A 26 -5.51 -10.66 -1.90
C ASP A 26 -4.12 -10.11 -1.56
N ALA A 27 -4.04 -9.10 -0.69
CA ALA A 27 -2.76 -8.57 -0.22
C ALA A 27 -1.94 -9.61 0.55
N GLN A 28 -2.58 -10.43 1.39
CA GLN A 28 -1.93 -11.51 2.11
C GLN A 28 -1.41 -12.62 1.17
N VAL A 29 -2.21 -13.03 0.18
CA VAL A 29 -1.80 -14.02 -0.82
C VAL A 29 -0.64 -13.49 -1.64
N PHE A 30 -0.72 -12.24 -2.09
CA PHE A 30 0.35 -11.61 -2.86
C PHE A 30 1.67 -11.53 -2.07
N ALA A 31 1.61 -11.09 -0.81
CA ALA A 31 2.79 -11.04 0.05
C ALA A 31 3.39 -12.43 0.29
N ARG A 32 2.55 -13.46 0.55
CA ARG A 32 3.02 -14.84 0.69
C ARG A 32 3.65 -15.38 -0.59
N PHE A 33 3.01 -15.15 -1.74
CA PHE A 33 3.51 -15.57 -3.04
C PHE A 33 4.91 -15.02 -3.32
N LEU A 34 5.17 -13.74 -3.02
CA LEU A 34 6.50 -13.17 -3.24
C LEU A 34 7.57 -13.80 -2.32
N VAL A 35 7.21 -14.12 -1.09
CA VAL A 35 8.13 -14.79 -0.15
C VAL A 35 8.42 -16.23 -0.62
N GLU A 36 7.39 -16.96 -1.02
CA GLU A 36 7.47 -18.38 -1.37
C GLU A 36 8.10 -18.61 -2.75
N GLU A 37 7.61 -17.91 -3.78
CA GLU A 37 7.95 -18.16 -5.18
C GLU A 37 9.05 -17.22 -5.69
N ALA A 38 8.99 -15.95 -5.31
CA ALA A 38 9.99 -14.95 -5.74
C ALA A 38 11.23 -14.91 -4.81
N LYS A 39 11.31 -15.80 -3.81
CA LYS A 39 12.40 -15.95 -2.85
C LYS A 39 12.78 -14.64 -2.14
N THR A 40 11.81 -13.74 -1.95
CA THR A 40 12.02 -12.55 -1.11
C THR A 40 12.00 -12.95 0.36
N SER A 41 12.75 -12.25 1.21
CA SER A 41 12.69 -12.51 2.65
C SER A 41 11.38 -11.98 3.24
N PHE A 42 10.78 -12.72 4.17
CA PHE A 42 9.60 -12.25 4.94
C PHE A 42 9.86 -10.91 5.64
N ARG A 43 11.10 -10.66 6.07
CA ARG A 43 11.51 -9.39 6.69
C ARG A 43 11.55 -8.22 5.69
N GLN A 44 11.36 -8.49 4.40
CA GLN A 44 11.37 -7.51 3.32
C GLN A 44 9.97 -7.33 2.71
N SER A 45 8.92 -7.92 3.30
CA SER A 45 7.54 -7.71 2.86
C SER A 45 6.74 -6.95 3.92
N LEU A 46 6.27 -5.77 3.55
CA LEU A 46 5.39 -4.93 4.37
C LEU A 46 3.94 -5.19 3.99
N LEU A 47 3.16 -5.73 4.94
CA LEU A 47 1.72 -5.93 4.79
C LEU A 47 0.95 -4.89 5.61
N LEU A 48 0.09 -4.11 4.96
CA LEU A 48 -0.71 -3.05 5.57
C LEU A 48 -2.20 -3.37 5.42
N THR A 49 -2.83 -3.78 6.53
CA THR A 49 -4.24 -4.18 6.61
C THR A 49 -4.80 -3.79 7.97
N ASP A 50 -6.12 -3.77 8.14
CA ASP A 50 -6.75 -3.45 9.44
C ASP A 50 -6.53 -4.55 10.50
N THR A 51 -6.02 -5.70 10.11
CA THR A 51 -5.76 -6.87 10.98
C THR A 51 -4.27 -7.21 11.11
N SER A 52 -3.37 -6.51 10.42
CA SER A 52 -1.93 -6.78 10.51
C SER A 52 -1.34 -6.29 11.84
N PRO A 53 -0.33 -6.99 12.39
CA PRO A 53 0.33 -6.57 13.62
C PRO A 53 1.16 -5.30 13.40
N TYR A 54 1.47 -4.60 14.49
CA TYR A 54 2.45 -3.50 14.45
C TYR A 54 3.81 -4.01 13.97
N LEU A 55 4.50 -3.17 13.20
CA LEU A 55 5.85 -3.45 12.72
C LEU A 55 6.76 -2.30 13.15
N ASN A 56 7.87 -2.61 13.83
CA ASN A 56 8.87 -1.61 14.27
C ASN A 56 8.27 -0.40 15.01
N LYS A 57 7.29 -0.65 15.89
CA LYS A 57 6.54 0.35 16.67
C LYS A 57 5.65 1.29 15.84
N LEU A 58 5.56 1.09 14.53
CA LEU A 58 4.59 1.73 13.68
C LEU A 58 3.36 0.84 13.50
N SER A 59 2.20 1.48 13.46
CA SER A 59 0.96 0.81 13.13
C SER A 59 0.95 0.43 11.64
N THR A 60 0.47 -0.77 11.33
CA THR A 60 0.21 -1.21 9.96
C THR A 60 -1.24 -0.99 9.54
N TYR A 61 -2.04 -0.35 10.41
CA TYR A 61 -3.41 0.04 10.12
C TYR A 61 -3.45 1.00 8.92
N PRO A 62 -4.24 0.72 7.87
CA PRO A 62 -4.08 1.36 6.56
C PRO A 62 -4.85 2.69 6.47
N ASN A 63 -4.72 3.55 7.48
CA ASN A 63 -5.18 4.93 7.42
C ASN A 63 -4.19 5.80 6.65
N ARG A 64 -4.64 6.98 6.22
CA ARG A 64 -3.82 7.86 5.37
C ARG A 64 -2.47 8.19 6.00
N GLU A 65 -2.46 8.54 7.29
CA GLU A 65 -1.24 8.91 8.02
C GLU A 65 -0.21 7.78 8.04
N ASN A 66 -0.61 6.57 8.42
CA ASN A 66 0.29 5.42 8.49
C ASN A 66 0.77 5.01 7.10
N LEU A 67 -0.12 5.01 6.09
CA LEU A 67 0.27 4.69 4.72
C LEU A 67 1.35 5.67 4.24
N LEU A 68 1.13 6.99 4.39
CA LEU A 68 2.14 7.98 4.03
C LEU A 68 3.45 7.73 4.80
N ALA A 69 3.40 7.54 6.13
CA ALA A 69 4.58 7.29 6.97
C ALA A 69 5.39 6.05 6.52
N TRP A 70 4.73 4.96 6.13
CA TRP A 70 5.38 3.77 5.61
C TRP A 70 5.99 3.99 4.22
N LEU A 71 5.29 4.69 3.35
CA LEU A 71 5.79 5.06 2.03
C LEU A 71 6.99 6.01 2.12
N GLU A 72 7.06 6.85 3.16
CA GLU A 72 8.25 7.68 3.42
C GLU A 72 9.45 6.85 3.87
N LYS A 73 9.21 5.76 4.61
CA LYS A 73 10.25 4.88 5.15
C LYS A 73 10.76 3.86 4.16
N GLY A 74 9.98 3.52 3.13
CA GLY A 74 10.39 2.59 2.08
C GLY A 74 11.63 3.12 1.35
N ASP A 75 12.80 2.54 1.64
CA ASP A 75 14.06 3.00 1.07
C ASP A 75 14.16 2.60 -0.41
N THR A 76 14.27 3.61 -1.29
CA THR A 76 14.53 3.43 -2.73
C THR A 76 16.00 3.08 -3.03
N ARG A 77 16.86 2.96 -2.02
CA ARG A 77 18.30 2.67 -2.21
C ARG A 77 18.62 1.18 -2.40
N SER A 78 17.68 0.28 -2.16
CA SER A 78 17.88 -1.17 -2.42
C SER A 78 18.09 -1.42 -3.91
N SER A 79 19.13 -2.14 -4.31
CA SER A 79 19.36 -2.59 -5.70
C SER A 79 18.36 -3.66 -6.17
N SER A 80 17.53 -4.20 -5.27
CA SER A 80 16.52 -5.21 -5.55
C SER A 80 15.21 -4.61 -6.04
N PRO A 81 14.41 -5.37 -6.80
CA PRO A 81 13.16 -4.87 -7.30
C PRO A 81 12.14 -4.61 -6.18
N LEU A 82 11.42 -3.49 -6.29
CA LEU A 82 10.34 -3.12 -5.38
C LEU A 82 8.98 -3.46 -6.02
N TRP A 83 8.19 -4.28 -5.32
CA TRP A 83 6.82 -4.61 -5.67
C TRP A 83 5.86 -3.76 -4.87
N PHE A 84 4.91 -3.13 -5.55
CA PHE A 84 3.81 -2.43 -4.92
C PHE A 84 2.48 -3.07 -5.33
N PHE A 85 1.71 -3.48 -4.33
CA PHE A 85 0.40 -4.08 -4.48
C PHE A 85 -0.62 -3.31 -3.66
N PHE A 86 -1.73 -2.96 -4.28
CA PHE A 86 -2.87 -2.37 -3.60
C PHE A 86 -4.15 -3.07 -4.05
N SER A 87 -4.96 -3.53 -3.09
CA SER A 87 -6.34 -3.93 -3.32
C SER A 87 -7.25 -3.13 -2.39
N GLY A 88 -8.25 -2.47 -2.99
CA GLY A 88 -9.11 -1.53 -2.29
C GLY A 88 -9.80 -0.55 -3.24
N TYR A 89 -10.51 0.44 -2.69
CA TYR A 89 -11.11 1.48 -3.51
C TYR A 89 -10.05 2.44 -4.09
N GLY A 90 -10.19 2.68 -5.39
CA GLY A 90 -9.62 3.83 -6.07
C GLY A 90 -10.74 4.79 -6.51
N MET A 91 -10.40 6.07 -6.67
CA MET A 91 -11.34 7.07 -7.16
C MET A 91 -10.65 8.04 -8.10
N ASN A 92 -11.25 8.29 -9.26
CA ASN A 92 -10.87 9.42 -10.10
C ASN A 92 -11.61 10.67 -9.62
N TYR A 93 -10.86 11.73 -9.35
CA TYR A 93 -11.42 13.02 -8.97
C TYR A 93 -10.68 14.13 -9.73
N ARG A 94 -11.45 14.92 -10.50
CA ARG A 94 -10.92 16.02 -11.34
C ARG A 94 -9.80 15.59 -12.31
N GLY A 95 -9.86 14.36 -12.82
CA GLY A 95 -8.88 13.83 -13.76
C GLY A 95 -7.60 13.29 -13.11
N GLU A 96 -7.57 13.15 -11.78
CA GLU A 96 -6.48 12.52 -11.05
C GLU A 96 -6.98 11.28 -10.29
N ASP A 97 -6.18 10.23 -10.31
CA ASP A 97 -6.49 8.97 -9.62
C ASP A 97 -5.95 8.98 -8.19
N PHE A 98 -6.79 8.57 -7.26
CA PHE A 98 -6.49 8.46 -5.85
C PHE A 98 -6.69 7.02 -5.38
N LEU A 99 -5.74 6.52 -4.60
CA LEU A 99 -5.95 5.34 -3.76
C LEU A 99 -6.64 5.78 -2.48
N LEU A 100 -7.65 5.04 -2.02
CA LEU A 100 -8.35 5.35 -0.78
C LEU A 100 -7.78 4.50 0.38
N PRO A 101 -7.24 5.16 1.42
CA PRO A 101 -7.00 4.54 2.72
C PRO A 101 -8.31 4.14 3.39
N ILE A 102 -8.24 3.41 4.52
CA ILE A 102 -9.44 2.94 5.23
C ILE A 102 -10.34 4.09 5.74
N ASP A 103 -9.74 5.24 6.04
CA ASP A 103 -10.37 6.50 6.42
C ASP A 103 -10.61 7.44 5.22
N GLY A 104 -10.47 6.94 3.98
CA GLY A 104 -10.74 7.66 2.74
C GLY A 104 -12.22 8.05 2.63
N ASN A 105 -12.50 9.34 2.50
CA ASN A 105 -13.84 9.90 2.39
C ASN A 105 -14.08 10.41 0.95
N PRO A 106 -15.02 9.80 0.19
CA PRO A 106 -15.37 10.26 -1.16
C PRO A 106 -15.82 11.72 -1.28
N ASN A 107 -16.29 12.32 -0.18
CA ASN A 107 -16.68 13.73 -0.13
C ASN A 107 -15.51 14.67 0.21
N ASP A 108 -14.34 14.13 0.55
CA ASP A 108 -13.14 14.87 0.95
C ASP A 108 -11.86 14.21 0.41
N ILE A 109 -11.88 13.86 -0.88
CA ILE A 109 -10.81 13.11 -1.54
C ILE A 109 -9.46 13.84 -1.50
N GLU A 110 -9.46 15.17 -1.63
CA GLU A 110 -8.23 15.97 -1.63
C GLU A 110 -7.46 15.83 -0.31
N ASN A 111 -8.14 15.68 0.83
CA ASN A 111 -7.52 15.54 2.14
C ASN A 111 -7.36 14.10 2.63
N THR A 112 -8.23 13.19 2.18
CA THR A 112 -8.29 11.80 2.69
C THR A 112 -7.77 10.75 1.70
N GLY A 113 -7.68 11.08 0.41
CA GLY A 113 -7.06 10.23 -0.61
C GLY A 113 -5.53 10.32 -0.62
N ILE A 114 -4.92 9.34 -1.28
CA ILE A 114 -3.50 9.37 -1.65
C ILE A 114 -3.43 9.47 -3.17
N SER A 115 -2.94 10.62 -3.67
CA SER A 115 -2.73 10.84 -5.11
C SER A 115 -1.77 9.78 -5.67
N LEU A 116 -2.26 8.98 -6.62
CA LEU A 116 -1.45 7.97 -7.28
C LEU A 116 -0.31 8.63 -8.06
N ARG A 117 -0.56 9.79 -8.66
CA ARG A 117 0.48 10.56 -9.35
C ARG A 117 1.58 11.01 -8.40
N SER A 118 1.23 11.58 -7.25
CA SER A 118 2.19 12.04 -6.24
C SER A 118 2.98 10.87 -5.66
N PHE A 119 2.29 9.74 -5.44
CA PHE A 119 2.90 8.49 -5.03
C PHE A 119 3.93 8.00 -6.05
N LEU A 120 3.56 7.83 -7.32
CA LEU A 120 4.46 7.40 -8.40
C LEU A 120 5.64 8.36 -8.56
N ASN A 121 5.39 9.67 -8.50
CA ASN A 121 6.42 10.69 -8.61
C ASN A 121 7.49 10.59 -7.52
N ARG A 122 7.13 10.13 -6.32
CA ARG A 122 8.07 9.89 -5.22
C ARG A 122 9.13 8.85 -5.58
N TYR A 123 8.78 7.94 -6.49
CA TYR A 123 9.67 6.90 -7.00
C TYR A 123 10.26 7.24 -8.38
N ASN A 124 10.13 8.46 -8.91
CA ASN A 124 10.66 8.79 -10.25
C ASN A 124 12.18 8.56 -10.41
N ASN A 125 12.96 8.61 -9.33
CA ASN A 125 14.39 8.31 -9.36
C ASN A 125 14.69 6.80 -9.32
N LYS A 126 13.71 5.99 -8.93
CA LYS A 126 13.75 4.52 -8.95
C LYS A 126 12.33 3.94 -8.82
N PRO A 127 11.58 3.80 -9.93
CA PRO A 127 10.21 3.31 -9.87
C PRO A 127 10.22 1.87 -9.35
N PRO A 128 9.18 1.45 -8.60
CA PRO A 128 8.86 0.04 -8.41
C PRO A 128 8.88 -0.67 -9.76
N ASP A 129 9.50 -1.83 -9.80
CA ASP A 129 9.62 -2.62 -11.02
C ASP A 129 8.25 -3.07 -11.50
N LYS A 130 7.33 -3.29 -10.56
CA LYS A 130 5.95 -3.70 -10.84
C LYS A 130 4.96 -3.08 -9.88
N PHE A 131 3.88 -2.57 -10.47
CA PHE A 131 2.68 -2.11 -9.79
C PHE A 131 1.52 -3.04 -10.13
N VAL A 132 0.75 -3.40 -9.11
CA VAL A 132 -0.45 -4.21 -9.29
C VAL A 132 -1.59 -3.58 -8.47
N PHE A 133 -2.68 -3.24 -9.15
CA PHE A 133 -3.87 -2.64 -8.56
C PHE A 133 -5.08 -3.53 -8.90
N PHE A 134 -5.86 -3.90 -7.88
CA PHE A 134 -7.08 -4.72 -8.01
C PHE A 134 -8.28 -4.07 -7.32
#